data_AF-A0A402D517-F1
#
_entry.id   AF-A0A402D517-F1
#
_cell.length_a   1.000
_cell.length_b   1.000
_cell.length_c   1.000
_cell.angle_alpha   90.00
_cell.angle_beta   90.00
_cell.angle_gamma   90.00
#
_symmetry.space_group_name_H-M   'P 1'
#
loop_
_entity.id
_entity.type
_entity.pdbx_description
1 polymer ?
#
loop_
_entity_poly.entity_id
_entity_poly.type
_entity_poly.pdbx_seq_one_letter_code
_entity_poly.pdbx_strand_id
1 'polypeptide(L)'
;MPTLHPRNAATQRPKETISRADVYTRITDQIIKAIEAGAQTCTMPWHAPDIALAIPRNAMTQKAYRGVNIVALLAEAQAHHYPEAKWATYRQWSDLGYQVNKGEKSACAVFWKPLDIDATGKSESDHVTEDADTPQSRWVARAFALFNIAQTANYEPPVTQPPRPGHERIAEIEHFIKALGPDIRHGGNRAFYRPATDHIQMPPFNCFVDPFSYYSTLTHEVTHWTGHTSRLNRELKTRFGTESYAAEELIAELGSAFLCADLGLSSESRPENAAYIDNWLTVLKRDTRAIFAAASYAQRAVDFMHDLRGAAPQPEVTAVVSRSIQQSLCL
;
A
#
# COMPACT_ATOMS: atom_id res chain seq x y z
N MET A 1 -25.91 36.59 50.91
CA MET A 1 -24.66 36.51 50.10
C MET A 1 -24.50 35.08 49.60
N PRO A 2 -24.99 34.72 48.40
CA PRO A 2 -24.70 33.41 47.81
C PRO A 2 -23.38 33.49 47.02
N THR A 3 -22.46 32.58 47.33
CA THR A 3 -21.16 32.41 46.65
C THR A 3 -21.34 31.69 45.32
N LEU A 4 -21.18 32.44 44.22
CA LEU A 4 -21.10 31.93 42.85
C LEU A 4 -19.84 31.06 42.70
N HIS A 5 -20.02 29.77 42.38
CA HIS A 5 -18.95 28.93 41.86
C HIS A 5 -18.75 29.25 40.37
N PRO A 6 -17.53 29.58 39.91
CA PRO A 6 -17.29 29.80 38.49
C PRO A 6 -17.36 28.47 37.74
N ARG A 7 -18.19 28.43 36.68
CA ARG A 7 -18.20 27.36 35.68
C ARG A 7 -16.83 27.32 35.00
N ASN A 8 -16.16 26.18 35.08
CA ASN A 8 -14.97 25.89 34.27
C ASN A 8 -15.32 26.02 32.79
N ALA A 9 -14.76 27.04 32.13
CA ALA A 9 -14.76 27.15 30.68
C ALA A 9 -13.87 26.01 30.15
N ALA A 10 -14.46 25.05 29.45
CA ALA A 10 -13.72 24.05 28.71
C ALA A 10 -12.92 24.75 27.61
N THR A 11 -11.60 24.85 27.80
CA THR A 11 -10.67 25.31 26.78
C THR A 11 -10.73 24.34 25.62
N GLN A 12 -11.50 24.68 24.57
CA GLN A 12 -11.45 23.94 23.31
C GLN A 12 -10.04 24.10 22.75
N ARG A 13 -9.27 23.00 22.70
CA ARG A 13 -8.03 22.97 21.94
C ARG A 13 -8.37 23.29 20.48
N PRO A 14 -7.67 24.23 19.83
CA PRO A 14 -7.89 24.46 18.41
C PRO A 14 -7.63 23.17 17.65
N LYS A 15 -8.57 22.76 16.79
CA LYS A 15 -8.33 21.69 15.81
C LYS A 15 -7.28 22.22 14.84
N GLU A 16 -6.04 21.75 14.96
CA GLU A 16 -5.03 21.96 13.93
C GLU A 16 -5.56 21.39 12.60
N THR A 17 -5.94 22.28 11.70
CA THR A 17 -6.30 21.93 10.33
C THR A 17 -5.01 21.69 9.56
N ILE A 18 -4.59 20.43 9.49
CA ILE A 18 -3.47 19.98 8.65
C ILE A 18 -3.75 20.42 7.20
N SER A 19 -2.86 21.21 6.61
CA SER A 19 -3.01 21.67 5.23
C SER A 19 -2.78 20.53 4.24
N ARG A 20 -3.21 20.71 2.98
CA ARG A 20 -3.01 19.68 1.93
C ARG A 20 -1.53 19.35 1.70
N ALA A 21 -0.67 20.38 1.72
CA ALA A 21 0.77 20.20 1.59
C ALA A 21 1.30 19.33 2.75
N ASP A 22 0.79 19.56 3.95
CA ASP A 22 1.19 18.82 5.15
C ASP A 22 0.81 17.33 5.07
N VAL A 23 -0.30 16.96 4.40
CA VAL A 23 -0.68 15.55 4.22
C VAL A 23 0.31 14.79 3.32
N TYR A 24 0.65 15.36 2.16
CA TYR A 24 1.61 14.75 1.24
C TYR A 24 2.98 14.64 1.88
N THR A 25 3.46 15.73 2.49
CA THR A 25 4.76 15.77 3.17
C THR A 25 4.80 14.77 4.31
N ARG A 26 3.79 14.73 5.19
CA ARG A 26 3.77 13.80 6.33
C ARG A 26 3.88 12.34 5.91
N ILE A 27 3.10 11.92 4.91
CA ILE A 27 3.13 10.52 4.44
C ILE A 27 4.46 10.22 3.75
N THR A 28 4.95 11.12 2.91
CA THR A 28 6.22 10.91 2.21
C THR A 28 7.39 10.87 3.19
N ASP A 29 7.43 11.76 4.19
CA ASP A 29 8.47 11.75 5.22
C ASP A 29 8.44 10.47 6.06
N GLN A 30 7.24 9.96 6.38
CA GLN A 30 7.09 8.69 7.07
C GLN A 30 7.67 7.54 6.23
N ILE A 31 7.39 7.51 4.93
CA ILE A 31 7.89 6.48 4.02
C ILE A 31 9.41 6.61 3.84
N ILE A 32 9.93 7.83 3.68
CA ILE A 32 11.38 8.10 3.62
C ILE A 32 12.06 7.58 4.87
N LYS A 33 11.54 7.87 6.07
CA LYS A 33 12.10 7.37 7.33
C LYS A 33 12.13 5.85 7.40
N ALA A 34 11.08 5.18 6.93
CA ALA A 34 11.03 3.72 6.88
C ALA A 34 12.05 3.14 5.88
N ILE A 35 12.21 3.76 4.71
CA ILE A 35 13.22 3.41 3.71
C ILE A 35 14.63 3.60 4.31
N GLU A 36 14.91 4.73 4.93
CA GLU A 36 16.21 5.03 5.55
C GLU A 36 16.57 4.05 6.67
N ALA A 37 15.59 3.68 7.51
CA ALA A 37 15.78 2.68 8.56
C ALA A 37 16.10 1.28 8.00
N GLY A 38 15.56 0.96 6.82
CA GLY A 38 15.73 -0.32 6.14
C GLY A 38 16.87 -0.39 5.13
N ALA A 39 17.48 0.73 4.78
CA ALA A 39 18.42 0.84 3.67
C ALA A 39 19.65 -0.06 3.85
N GLN A 40 20.17 -0.19 5.08
CA GLN A 40 21.37 -1.00 5.36
C GLN A 40 21.16 -2.49 5.09
N THR A 41 19.93 -2.99 5.28
CA THR A 41 19.55 -4.40 5.04
C THR A 41 18.74 -4.55 3.76
N CYS A 42 18.66 -3.50 2.93
CA CYS A 42 17.80 -3.40 1.75
C CYS A 42 16.31 -3.72 2.02
N THR A 43 15.86 -3.66 3.28
CA THR A 43 14.53 -4.10 3.71
C THR A 43 13.58 -2.91 3.77
N MET A 44 12.77 -2.75 2.75
CA MET A 44 11.80 -1.66 2.63
C MET A 44 10.50 -1.98 3.37
N PRO A 45 9.67 -0.98 3.74
CA PRO A 45 8.44 -1.24 4.46
C PRO A 45 7.45 -2.14 3.70
N TRP A 46 7.52 -2.19 2.38
CA TRP A 46 6.70 -3.09 1.56
C TRP A 46 7.26 -4.51 1.43
N HIS A 47 8.43 -4.80 2.00
CA HIS A 47 8.93 -6.17 2.14
C HIS A 47 8.30 -6.80 3.38
N ALA A 48 7.31 -7.66 3.17
CA ALA A 48 6.60 -8.38 4.21
C ALA A 48 6.97 -9.88 4.16
N PRO A 49 7.92 -10.36 4.99
CA PRO A 49 8.27 -11.78 5.03
C PRO A 49 7.13 -12.65 5.58
N ASP A 50 6.25 -12.07 6.41
CA ASP A 50 4.99 -12.68 6.81
C ASP A 50 3.86 -12.19 5.88
N ILE A 51 3.29 -13.13 5.13
CA ILE A 51 2.14 -12.92 4.25
C ILE A 51 0.93 -12.30 4.95
N ALA A 52 0.72 -12.58 6.25
CA ALA A 52 -0.38 -12.01 7.03
C ALA A 52 -0.21 -10.50 7.25
N LEU A 53 1.01 -10.00 7.06
CA LEU A 53 1.36 -8.59 7.13
C LEU A 53 1.37 -7.89 5.77
N ALA A 54 1.33 -8.64 4.67
CA ALA A 54 1.66 -8.12 3.33
C ALA A 54 0.60 -7.18 2.74
N ILE A 55 -0.70 -7.37 3.07
CA ILE A 55 -1.77 -6.47 2.61
C ILE A 55 -2.50 -5.84 3.80
N PRO A 56 -2.32 -4.53 4.04
CA PRO A 56 -3.20 -3.77 4.91
C PRO A 56 -4.66 -3.90 4.46
N ARG A 57 -5.52 -4.37 5.35
CA ARG A 57 -6.97 -4.52 5.10
C ARG A 57 -7.77 -3.73 6.10
N ASN A 58 -8.90 -3.20 5.64
CA ASN A 58 -9.87 -2.57 6.51
C ASN A 58 -10.58 -3.63 7.35
N ALA A 59 -10.49 -3.58 8.68
CA ALA A 59 -11.01 -4.65 9.53
C ALA A 59 -12.53 -4.80 9.50
N MET A 60 -13.27 -3.73 9.20
CA MET A 60 -14.73 -3.79 9.10
C MET A 60 -15.20 -4.34 7.75
N THR A 61 -14.63 -3.83 6.66
CA THR A 61 -15.08 -4.17 5.29
C THR A 61 -14.31 -5.32 4.66
N GLN A 62 -13.19 -5.75 5.27
CA GLN A 62 -12.25 -6.74 4.77
C GLN A 62 -11.56 -6.39 3.43
N LYS A 63 -11.88 -5.21 2.87
CA LYS A 63 -11.27 -4.70 1.64
C LYS A 63 -9.81 -4.31 1.88
N ALA A 64 -8.95 -4.68 0.95
CA ALA A 64 -7.57 -4.21 0.92
C ALA A 64 -7.52 -2.70 0.73
N TYR A 65 -6.59 -2.03 1.43
CA TYR A 65 -6.20 -0.67 1.08
C TYR A 65 -5.43 -0.69 -0.26
N ARG A 66 -5.35 0.47 -0.91
CA ARG A 66 -4.84 0.59 -2.29
C ARG A 66 -3.84 1.73 -2.43
N GLY A 67 -2.94 1.58 -3.41
CA GLY A 67 -1.94 2.59 -3.75
C GLY A 67 -1.09 3.01 -2.55
N VAL A 68 -0.88 4.31 -2.37
CA VAL A 68 0.01 4.86 -1.32
C VAL A 68 -0.38 4.43 0.10
N ASN A 69 -1.65 4.12 0.35
CA ASN A 69 -2.10 3.68 1.67
C ASN A 69 -1.52 2.31 2.04
N ILE A 70 -1.23 1.44 1.06
CA ILE A 70 -0.53 0.18 1.32
C ILE A 70 0.84 0.50 1.94
N VAL A 71 1.62 1.32 1.24
CA VAL A 71 2.99 1.69 1.64
C VAL A 71 3.02 2.39 2.99
N ALA A 72 2.13 3.37 3.19
CA ALA A 72 2.07 4.12 4.45
C ALA A 72 1.72 3.23 5.65
N LEU A 73 0.74 2.33 5.50
CA LEU A 73 0.32 1.45 6.59
C LEU A 73 1.35 0.36 6.89
N LEU A 74 2.05 -0.15 5.88
CA LEU A 74 3.17 -1.07 6.09
C LEU A 74 4.35 -0.38 6.79
N ALA A 75 4.66 0.86 6.40
CA ALA A 75 5.68 1.67 7.09
C ALA A 75 5.32 1.90 8.56
N GLU A 76 4.05 2.20 8.87
CA GLU A 76 3.57 2.31 10.25
C GLU A 76 3.68 0.97 11.00
N ALA A 77 3.24 -0.14 10.38
CA ALA A 77 3.32 -1.47 10.97
C ALA A 77 4.75 -1.85 11.33
N GLN A 78 5.70 -1.62 10.43
CA GLN A 78 7.11 -1.91 10.68
C GLN A 78 7.67 -1.04 11.82
N ALA A 79 7.39 0.26 11.82
CA ALA A 79 7.91 1.19 12.82
C ALA A 79 7.41 0.88 14.25
N HIS A 80 6.22 0.30 14.37
CA HIS A 80 5.59 -0.04 15.64
C HIS A 80 5.54 -1.55 15.94
N HIS A 81 6.14 -2.38 15.07
CA HIS A 81 6.13 -3.84 15.16
C HIS A 81 4.73 -4.44 15.30
N TYR A 82 3.77 -3.93 14.53
CA TYR A 82 2.41 -4.45 14.59
C TYR A 82 2.33 -5.86 13.98
N PRO A 83 1.71 -6.83 14.70
CA PRO A 83 1.70 -8.24 14.33
C PRO A 83 0.61 -8.62 13.31
N GLU A 84 -0.27 -7.67 12.93
CA GLU A 84 -1.30 -7.89 11.92
C GLU A 84 -1.49 -6.66 11.04
N ALA A 85 -1.80 -6.88 9.75
CA ALA A 85 -2.12 -5.81 8.82
C ALA A 85 -3.62 -5.41 8.83
N LYS A 86 -4.27 -5.45 10.01
CA LYS A 86 -5.69 -5.07 10.18
C LYS A 86 -5.80 -3.65 10.70
N TRP A 87 -6.47 -2.79 9.94
CA TRP A 87 -6.60 -1.37 10.24
C TRP A 87 -8.04 -0.89 10.14
N ALA A 88 -8.48 -0.04 11.05
CA ALA A 88 -9.78 0.60 10.93
C ALA A 88 -9.79 1.97 11.61
N THR A 89 -10.80 2.80 11.29
CA THR A 89 -11.00 4.05 12.02
C THR A 89 -11.45 3.76 13.45
N TYR A 90 -11.30 4.72 14.37
CA TYR A 90 -11.79 4.57 15.75
C TYR A 90 -13.26 4.15 15.81
N ARG A 91 -14.11 4.77 14.97
CA ARG A 91 -15.54 4.47 14.92
C ARG A 91 -15.79 3.04 14.44
N GLN A 92 -15.08 2.60 13.41
CA GLN A 92 -15.18 1.22 12.92
C GLN A 92 -14.77 0.20 13.98
N TRP A 93 -13.70 0.46 14.75
CA TRP A 93 -13.33 -0.41 15.86
C TRP A 93 -14.41 -0.45 16.94
N SER A 94 -14.96 0.70 17.30
CA SER A 94 -16.08 0.80 18.25
C SER A 94 -17.30 0.01 17.77
N ASP A 95 -17.63 0.09 16.47
CA ASP A 95 -18.76 -0.63 15.87
C ASP A 95 -18.51 -2.16 15.85
N LEU A 96 -17.23 -2.58 15.79
CA LEU A 96 -16.80 -3.98 15.91
C LEU A 96 -16.68 -4.46 17.37
N GLY A 97 -16.99 -3.61 18.36
CA GLY A 97 -16.89 -3.96 19.79
C GLY A 97 -15.47 -3.83 20.37
N TYR A 98 -14.53 -3.27 19.63
CA TYR A 98 -13.16 -3.01 20.10
C TYR A 98 -13.01 -1.56 20.59
N GLN A 99 -12.18 -1.38 21.61
CA GLN A 99 -11.85 -0.06 22.15
C GLN A 99 -10.38 0.26 21.87
N VAL A 100 -10.09 1.30 21.10
CA VAL A 100 -8.70 1.79 20.96
C VAL A 100 -8.20 2.28 22.32
N ASN A 101 -6.98 1.86 22.70
CA ASN A 101 -6.37 2.19 23.98
C ASN A 101 -6.13 3.71 24.11
N LYS A 102 -6.26 4.23 25.33
CA LYS A 102 -6.08 5.66 25.59
C LYS A 102 -4.61 6.05 25.38
N GLY A 103 -4.38 7.06 24.54
CA GLY A 103 -3.03 7.58 24.26
C GLY A 103 -2.39 7.04 22.98
N GLU A 104 -3.04 6.06 22.33
CA GLU A 104 -2.62 5.55 21.03
C GLU A 104 -2.61 6.63 19.95
N LYS A 105 -1.60 6.57 19.08
CA LYS A 105 -1.46 7.47 17.94
C LYS A 105 -1.97 6.79 16.67
N SER A 106 -2.74 7.50 15.87
CA SER A 106 -3.26 6.97 14.62
C SER A 106 -2.23 7.04 13.49
N ALA A 107 -2.25 6.02 12.64
CA ALA A 107 -1.66 6.07 11.30
C ALA A 107 -2.43 7.05 10.40
N CYS A 108 -1.71 7.69 9.47
CA CYS A 108 -2.28 8.62 8.50
C CYS A 108 -2.48 7.94 7.14
N ALA A 109 -3.72 7.87 6.67
CA ALA A 109 -4.06 7.40 5.33
C ALA A 109 -4.80 8.48 4.53
N VAL A 110 -4.89 8.36 3.21
CA VAL A 110 -5.54 9.33 2.33
C VAL A 110 -6.64 8.74 1.47
N PHE A 111 -7.66 9.54 1.18
CA PHE A 111 -8.62 9.27 0.11
C PHE A 111 -8.78 10.49 -0.78
N TRP A 112 -9.19 10.26 -2.03
CA TRP A 112 -9.45 11.31 -3.01
C TRP A 112 -10.94 11.64 -3.05
N LYS A 113 -11.27 12.92 -2.99
CA LYS A 113 -12.64 13.43 -3.18
C LYS A 113 -12.64 14.51 -4.26
N PRO A 114 -13.64 14.59 -5.15
CA PRO A 114 -13.80 15.76 -6.01
C PRO A 114 -13.99 17.00 -5.14
N LEU A 115 -13.37 18.11 -5.54
CA LEU A 115 -13.58 19.42 -4.98
C LEU A 115 -14.65 20.10 -5.83
N ASP A 116 -15.79 20.39 -5.21
CA ASP A 116 -16.81 21.24 -5.81
C ASP A 116 -16.28 22.67 -5.76
N ILE A 117 -15.92 23.21 -6.93
CA ILE A 117 -15.49 24.60 -7.07
C ILE A 117 -16.73 25.38 -7.51
N ASP A 118 -17.36 26.09 -6.58
CA ASP A 118 -18.45 27.00 -6.94
C ASP A 118 -17.93 28.11 -7.86
N ALA A 119 -18.79 28.59 -8.76
CA ALA A 119 -18.51 29.54 -9.85
C ALA A 119 -17.96 30.93 -9.43
N THR A 120 -17.61 31.12 -8.15
CA THR A 120 -17.02 32.34 -7.59
C THR A 120 -15.54 32.18 -7.18
N GLY A 121 -14.93 31.01 -7.42
CA GLY A 121 -13.50 30.79 -7.19
C GLY A 121 -13.06 30.80 -5.72
N LYS A 122 -14.01 30.79 -4.77
CA LYS A 122 -13.72 30.71 -3.33
C LYS A 122 -14.03 29.31 -2.81
N SER A 123 -12.97 28.55 -2.52
CA SER A 123 -13.04 27.40 -1.62
C SER A 123 -12.95 27.89 -0.18
N GLU A 124 -13.76 27.35 0.74
CA GLU A 124 -13.41 27.39 2.17
C GLU A 124 -12.03 26.71 2.33
N SER A 125 -11.07 27.42 2.94
CA SER A 125 -9.63 27.08 3.12
C SER A 125 -8.66 27.38 1.96
N ASP A 126 -8.06 28.57 2.10
CA ASP A 126 -6.71 29.02 1.74
C ASP A 126 -6.19 29.09 0.29
N HIS A 127 -5.82 30.34 -0.04
CA HIS A 127 -4.85 30.87 -1.00
C HIS A 127 -4.47 29.95 -2.18
N VAL A 128 -5.08 30.24 -3.32
CA VAL A 128 -4.68 29.75 -4.64
C VAL A 128 -3.87 30.86 -5.32
N THR A 129 -2.61 30.58 -5.68
CA THR A 129 -1.90 31.36 -6.70
C THR A 129 -2.59 31.14 -8.04
N GLU A 130 -3.00 32.22 -8.68
CA GLU A 130 -3.66 32.27 -9.98
C GLU A 130 -2.80 31.63 -11.07
N ASP A 131 -3.33 30.61 -11.74
CA ASP A 131 -3.07 30.39 -13.17
C ASP A 131 -4.23 29.62 -13.83
N ALA A 132 -4.39 29.86 -15.12
CA ALA A 132 -5.63 29.99 -15.90
C ALA A 132 -6.63 28.81 -16.05
N ASP A 133 -7.90 29.21 -16.23
CA ASP A 133 -8.97 28.67 -17.09
C ASP A 133 -9.04 27.16 -17.40
N THR A 134 -9.76 26.43 -16.56
CA THR A 134 -10.77 25.42 -16.95
C THR A 134 -11.44 24.87 -15.67
N PRO A 135 -12.77 24.68 -15.61
CA PRO A 135 -13.43 24.03 -14.47
C PRO A 135 -13.19 22.52 -14.56
N GLN A 136 -11.94 22.09 -14.35
CA GLN A 136 -11.63 20.70 -14.07
C GLN A 136 -12.07 20.41 -12.65
N SER A 137 -12.89 19.38 -12.44
CA SER A 137 -13.12 18.80 -11.13
C SER A 137 -11.77 18.43 -10.51
N ARG A 138 -11.24 19.29 -9.64
CA ARG A 138 -9.96 19.07 -8.98
C ARG A 138 -10.16 18.02 -7.88
N TRP A 139 -9.42 16.92 -7.93
CA TRP A 139 -9.46 15.92 -6.86
C TRP A 139 -8.54 16.34 -5.70
N VAL A 140 -8.99 16.14 -4.46
CA VAL A 140 -8.27 16.58 -3.26
C VAL A 140 -8.01 15.42 -2.30
N ALA A 141 -6.79 15.38 -1.75
CA ALA A 141 -6.39 14.46 -0.68
C ALA A 141 -7.09 14.87 0.60
N ARG A 142 -7.77 13.92 1.22
CA ARG A 142 -8.21 14.05 2.59
C ARG A 142 -7.54 12.97 3.42
N ALA A 143 -6.79 13.41 4.42
CA ALA A 143 -6.23 12.51 5.41
C ALA A 143 -7.32 11.98 6.32
N PHE A 144 -7.18 10.73 6.75
CA PHE A 144 -8.01 10.11 7.78
C PHE A 144 -7.15 9.24 8.69
N ALA A 145 -7.61 9.10 9.93
CA ALA A 145 -6.92 8.41 11.00
C ALA A 145 -7.33 6.92 11.03
N LEU A 146 -6.32 6.05 10.99
CA LEU A 146 -6.49 4.61 11.16
C LEU A 146 -5.73 4.13 12.40
N PHE A 147 -6.27 3.09 13.03
CA PHE A 147 -5.64 2.39 14.14
C PHE A 147 -5.49 0.91 13.76
N ASN A 148 -4.37 0.31 14.13
CA ASN A 148 -4.14 -1.12 14.00
C ASN A 148 -4.93 -1.90 15.06
N ILE A 149 -5.28 -3.16 14.77
CA ILE A 149 -5.91 -4.06 15.76
C ILE A 149 -5.10 -4.15 17.06
N ALA A 150 -3.76 -4.12 16.97
CA ALA A 150 -2.86 -4.18 18.13
C ALA A 150 -2.96 -2.96 19.05
N GLN A 151 -3.60 -1.88 18.61
CA GLN A 151 -3.87 -0.68 19.40
C GLN A 151 -5.20 -0.75 20.16
N THR A 152 -5.93 -1.88 20.07
CA THR A 152 -7.22 -2.07 20.72
C THR A 152 -7.12 -2.94 21.98
N ALA A 153 -8.02 -2.72 22.92
CA ALA A 153 -8.16 -3.53 24.12
C ALA A 153 -8.63 -4.95 23.77
N ASN A 154 -8.19 -5.94 24.55
CA ASN A 154 -8.53 -7.36 24.41
C ASN A 154 -8.12 -7.98 23.07
N TYR A 155 -7.14 -7.39 22.38
CA TYR A 155 -6.51 -8.02 21.24
C TYR A 155 -5.55 -9.11 21.70
N GLU A 156 -5.79 -10.34 21.24
CA GLU A 156 -4.84 -11.45 21.35
C GLU A 156 -4.27 -11.75 19.96
N PRO A 157 -2.94 -11.69 19.79
CA PRO A 157 -2.33 -11.96 18.49
C PRO A 157 -2.52 -13.43 18.11
N PRO A 158 -2.87 -13.73 16.84
CA PRO A 158 -2.91 -15.11 16.37
C PRO A 158 -1.51 -15.74 16.45
N VAL A 159 -1.45 -17.04 16.72
CA VAL A 159 -0.19 -17.80 16.70
C VAL A 159 0.37 -17.78 15.28
N THR A 160 1.59 -17.26 15.12
CA THR A 160 2.32 -17.23 13.85
C THR A 160 2.46 -18.65 13.30
N GLN A 161 2.05 -18.85 12.04
CA GLN A 161 2.32 -20.11 11.36
C GLN A 161 3.79 -20.16 10.95
N PRO A 162 4.47 -21.31 11.10
CA PRO A 162 5.82 -21.45 10.59
C PRO A 162 5.83 -21.25 9.06
N PRO A 163 6.90 -20.66 8.50
CA PRO A 163 7.04 -20.50 7.05
C PRO A 163 6.90 -21.86 6.38
N ARG A 164 6.15 -21.92 5.27
CA ARG A 164 5.98 -23.15 4.49
C ARG A 164 7.34 -23.53 3.87
N PRO A 165 7.90 -24.71 4.17
CA PRO A 165 9.04 -25.21 3.42
C PRO A 165 8.54 -25.80 2.10
N GLY A 166 9.10 -25.33 0.99
CA GLY A 166 8.98 -26.00 -0.30
C GLY A 166 9.87 -25.32 -1.33
N HIS A 167 10.75 -26.08 -1.99
CA HIS A 167 11.44 -25.65 -3.21
C HIS A 167 10.59 -25.97 -4.46
N GLU A 168 9.28 -25.96 -4.32
CA GLU A 168 8.35 -26.28 -5.40
C GLU A 168 7.79 -24.99 -6.00
N ARG A 169 7.54 -25.03 -7.30
CA ARG A 169 6.80 -23.96 -7.97
C ARG A 169 5.39 -23.87 -7.40
N ILE A 170 4.89 -22.65 -7.26
CA ILE A 170 3.57 -22.40 -6.69
C ILE A 170 2.57 -22.32 -7.86
N ALA A 171 1.78 -23.38 -8.01
CA ALA A 171 0.94 -23.62 -9.19
C ALA A 171 -0.05 -22.48 -9.47
N GLU A 172 -0.60 -21.87 -8.42
CA GLU A 172 -1.53 -20.75 -8.51
C GLU A 172 -0.90 -19.53 -9.19
N ILE A 173 0.37 -19.25 -8.88
CA ILE A 173 1.11 -18.11 -9.45
C ILE A 173 1.59 -18.44 -10.86
N GLU A 174 2.08 -19.66 -11.10
CA GLU A 174 2.39 -20.10 -12.48
C GLU A 174 1.17 -19.95 -13.39
N HIS A 175 -0.01 -20.36 -12.91
CA HIS A 175 -1.25 -20.20 -13.64
C HIS A 175 -1.61 -18.73 -13.86
N PHE A 176 -1.49 -17.90 -12.82
CA PHE A 176 -1.72 -16.46 -12.91
C PHE A 176 -0.81 -15.82 -13.97
N ILE A 177 0.50 -16.02 -13.88
CA ILE A 177 1.49 -15.44 -14.80
C ILE A 177 1.29 -15.97 -16.23
N LYS A 178 1.02 -17.27 -16.39
CA LYS A 178 0.74 -17.85 -17.71
C LYS A 178 -0.49 -17.23 -18.37
N ALA A 179 -1.53 -16.90 -17.59
CA ALA A 179 -2.73 -16.26 -18.10
C ALA A 179 -2.48 -14.84 -18.61
N LEU A 180 -1.46 -14.14 -18.08
CA LEU A 180 -1.05 -12.82 -18.58
C LEU A 180 -0.44 -12.87 -19.99
N GLY A 181 0.14 -14.01 -20.37
CA GLY A 181 0.78 -14.23 -21.66
C GLY A 181 2.12 -13.52 -21.94
N PRO A 182 2.98 -13.16 -20.98
CA PRO A 182 4.31 -12.63 -21.28
C PRO A 182 5.22 -13.71 -21.90
N ASP A 183 6.08 -13.31 -22.85
CA ASP A 183 7.20 -14.15 -23.30
C ASP A 183 8.25 -14.21 -22.18
N ILE A 184 8.31 -15.33 -21.46
CA ILE A 184 9.29 -15.56 -20.38
C ILE A 184 10.32 -16.57 -20.87
N ARG A 185 11.59 -16.17 -20.82
CA ARG A 185 12.73 -16.98 -21.24
C ARG A 185 13.64 -17.25 -20.05
N HIS A 186 14.09 -18.50 -19.92
CA HIS A 186 14.99 -18.92 -18.84
C HIS A 186 16.41 -19.10 -19.35
N GLY A 187 17.39 -18.59 -18.60
CA GLY A 187 18.82 -18.69 -18.93
C GLY A 187 19.64 -17.56 -18.29
N GLY A 188 20.96 -17.69 -18.33
CA GLY A 188 21.87 -16.70 -17.73
C GLY A 188 21.73 -16.62 -16.20
N ASN A 189 22.21 -15.52 -15.63
CA ASN A 189 22.29 -15.27 -14.19
C ASN A 189 21.64 -13.94 -13.77
N ARG A 190 20.84 -13.32 -14.64
CA ARG A 190 20.18 -12.03 -14.38
C ARG A 190 18.72 -12.09 -14.80
N ALA A 191 17.86 -11.49 -14.00
CA ALA A 191 16.49 -11.19 -14.37
C ALA A 191 16.43 -9.78 -15.00
N PHE A 192 15.58 -9.61 -16.01
CA PHE A 192 15.24 -8.31 -16.58
C PHE A 192 14.06 -8.41 -17.56
N TYR A 193 13.26 -7.36 -17.65
CA TYR A 193 12.38 -7.10 -18.78
C TYR A 193 13.13 -6.36 -19.89
N ARG A 194 12.97 -6.80 -21.15
CA ARG A 194 13.59 -6.18 -22.32
C ARG A 194 12.55 -5.59 -23.27
N PRO A 195 12.29 -4.26 -23.22
CA PRO A 195 11.26 -3.61 -24.03
C PRO A 195 11.41 -3.84 -25.54
N ALA A 196 12.63 -3.78 -26.07
CA ALA A 196 12.89 -3.87 -27.51
C ALA A 196 12.43 -5.18 -28.17
N THR A 197 12.27 -6.23 -27.36
CA THR A 197 11.91 -7.58 -27.80
C THR A 197 10.69 -8.11 -27.04
N ASP A 198 10.07 -7.26 -26.21
CA ASP A 198 8.92 -7.57 -25.36
C ASP A 198 8.98 -8.95 -24.66
N HIS A 199 10.10 -9.24 -24.00
CA HIS A 199 10.25 -10.48 -23.22
C HIS A 199 10.85 -10.22 -21.85
N ILE A 200 10.58 -11.16 -20.95
CA ILE A 200 11.16 -11.24 -19.61
C ILE A 200 12.23 -12.32 -19.64
N GLN A 201 13.45 -11.96 -19.26
CA GLN A 201 14.54 -12.91 -19.02
C GLN A 201 14.55 -13.24 -17.52
N MET A 202 14.63 -14.53 -17.19
CA MET A 202 14.82 -15.02 -15.83
C MET A 202 16.01 -16.00 -15.76
N PRO A 203 16.79 -16.01 -14.67
CA PRO A 203 17.66 -17.15 -14.37
C PRO A 203 16.83 -18.44 -14.22
N PRO A 204 17.43 -19.62 -14.42
CA PRO A 204 16.79 -20.88 -14.09
C PRO A 204 16.26 -20.89 -12.64
N PHE A 205 15.11 -21.52 -12.42
CA PHE A 205 14.44 -21.54 -11.12
C PHE A 205 15.32 -22.05 -9.97
N ASN A 206 16.17 -23.05 -10.24
CA ASN A 206 17.10 -23.62 -9.28
C ASN A 206 18.29 -22.72 -8.92
N CYS A 207 18.43 -21.55 -9.56
CA CYS A 207 19.40 -20.53 -9.16
C CYS A 207 18.91 -19.65 -8.00
N PHE A 208 17.63 -19.76 -7.64
CA PHE A 208 17.04 -18.99 -6.54
C PHE A 208 17.08 -19.80 -5.24
N VAL A 209 17.26 -19.09 -4.13
CA VAL A 209 17.34 -19.68 -2.78
C VAL A 209 16.02 -20.35 -2.37
N ASP A 210 14.89 -19.84 -2.85
CA ASP A 210 13.55 -20.35 -2.59
C ASP A 210 12.55 -19.85 -3.66
N PRO A 211 11.31 -20.39 -3.71
CA PRO A 211 10.33 -19.96 -4.69
C PRO A 211 9.84 -18.52 -4.50
N PHE A 212 9.79 -18.00 -3.28
CA PHE A 212 9.35 -16.61 -3.01
C PHE A 212 10.32 -15.61 -3.63
N SER A 213 11.63 -15.86 -3.49
CA SER A 213 12.69 -15.12 -4.17
C SER A 213 12.53 -15.15 -5.70
N TYR A 214 12.21 -16.31 -6.28
CA TYR A 214 11.95 -16.42 -7.73
C TYR A 214 10.72 -15.62 -8.15
N TYR A 215 9.59 -15.79 -7.45
CA TYR A 215 8.34 -15.15 -7.84
C TYR A 215 8.35 -13.65 -7.58
N SER A 216 8.96 -13.17 -6.49
CA SER A 216 9.16 -11.74 -6.22
C SER A 216 9.96 -11.06 -7.35
N THR A 217 11.00 -11.73 -7.84
CA THR A 217 11.77 -11.24 -8.99
C THR A 217 10.95 -11.29 -10.27
N LEU A 218 10.22 -12.38 -10.52
CA LEU A 218 9.36 -12.49 -11.70
C LEU A 218 8.25 -11.42 -11.72
N THR A 219 7.56 -11.19 -10.60
CA THR A 219 6.49 -10.19 -10.50
C THR A 219 7.00 -8.77 -10.67
N HIS A 220 8.24 -8.50 -10.28
CA HIS A 220 8.91 -7.23 -10.59
C HIS A 220 9.12 -7.05 -12.10
N GLU A 221 9.69 -8.04 -12.78
CA GLU A 221 9.88 -7.97 -14.24
C GLU A 221 8.54 -7.94 -15.00
N VAL A 222 7.52 -8.64 -14.50
CA VAL A 222 6.16 -8.58 -15.06
C VAL A 222 5.56 -7.19 -14.84
N THR A 223 5.85 -6.53 -13.72
CA THR A 223 5.44 -5.14 -13.52
C THR A 223 6.10 -4.21 -14.53
N HIS A 224 7.40 -4.37 -14.81
CA HIS A 224 8.05 -3.66 -15.92
C HIS A 224 7.41 -3.98 -17.27
N TRP A 225 7.11 -5.25 -17.52
CA TRP A 225 6.44 -5.69 -18.74
C TRP A 225 5.14 -4.90 -18.96
N THR A 226 4.28 -4.69 -17.96
CA THR A 226 3.05 -3.91 -18.14
C THR A 226 3.26 -2.48 -18.68
N GLY A 227 4.47 -1.90 -18.54
CA GLY A 227 4.80 -0.54 -18.95
C GLY A 227 5.06 -0.34 -20.44
N HIS A 228 5.13 -1.42 -21.23
CA HIS A 228 5.37 -1.34 -22.66
C HIS A 228 4.37 -0.46 -23.42
N THR A 229 4.80 0.04 -24.58
CA THR A 229 4.04 0.98 -25.42
C THR A 229 2.72 0.40 -25.92
N SER A 230 2.61 -0.93 -26.06
CA SER A 230 1.36 -1.62 -26.43
C SER A 230 0.43 -1.94 -25.25
N ARG A 231 0.82 -1.60 -24.02
CA ARG A 231 0.07 -1.91 -22.78
C ARG A 231 -0.29 -0.63 -22.03
N LEU A 232 0.31 -0.38 -20.86
CA LEU A 232 -0.01 0.81 -20.07
C LEU A 232 0.71 2.07 -20.57
N ASN A 233 1.70 1.93 -21.46
CA ASN A 233 2.50 3.00 -22.04
C ASN A 233 2.85 4.09 -21.01
N ARG A 234 3.68 3.74 -20.01
CA ARG A 234 3.99 4.63 -18.89
C ARG A 234 4.85 5.82 -19.35
N GLU A 235 4.21 6.95 -19.60
CA GLU A 235 4.87 8.22 -19.95
C GLU A 235 5.46 8.92 -18.70
N LEU A 236 6.60 8.44 -18.22
CA LEU A 236 7.20 8.92 -16.97
C LEU A 236 8.04 10.20 -17.12
N LYS A 237 8.59 10.46 -18.32
CA LYS A 237 9.47 11.62 -18.56
C LYS A 237 8.80 12.95 -18.28
N THR A 238 7.51 13.08 -18.61
CA THR A 238 6.73 14.30 -18.38
C THR A 238 6.64 14.65 -16.89
N ARG A 239 6.54 13.62 -16.02
CA ARG A 239 6.36 13.81 -14.57
C ARG A 239 7.67 13.82 -13.78
N PHE A 240 8.62 12.95 -14.16
CA PHE A 240 9.83 12.65 -13.39
C PHE A 240 11.11 13.15 -14.07
N GLY A 241 11.05 13.61 -15.33
CA GLY A 241 12.20 14.18 -16.03
C GLY A 241 13.38 13.20 -16.12
N THR A 242 14.55 13.64 -15.65
CA THR A 242 15.78 12.83 -15.60
C THR A 242 15.66 11.61 -14.67
N GLU A 243 14.75 11.65 -13.71
CA GLU A 243 14.53 10.59 -12.73
C GLU A 243 13.53 9.53 -13.19
N SER A 244 13.11 9.57 -14.47
CA SER A 244 12.09 8.64 -14.98
C SER A 244 12.49 7.16 -14.84
N TYR A 245 13.79 6.87 -14.90
CA TYR A 245 14.30 5.51 -14.69
C TYR A 245 14.15 5.07 -13.22
N ALA A 246 14.58 5.89 -12.27
CA ALA A 246 14.41 5.61 -10.84
C ALA A 246 12.93 5.48 -10.44
N ALA A 247 12.05 6.28 -11.06
CA ALA A 247 10.61 6.17 -10.88
C ALA A 247 10.05 4.85 -11.44
N GLU A 248 10.52 4.38 -12.59
CA GLU A 248 10.11 3.09 -13.17
C GLU A 248 10.52 1.90 -12.28
N GLU A 249 11.74 1.92 -11.73
CA GLU A 249 12.21 0.91 -10.76
C GLU A 249 11.37 0.93 -9.47
N LEU A 250 11.03 2.12 -8.96
CA LEU A 250 10.13 2.24 -7.79
C LEU A 250 8.74 1.70 -8.10
N ILE A 251 8.21 1.96 -9.30
CA ILE A 251 6.92 1.43 -9.75
C ILE A 251 6.96 -0.10 -9.85
N ALA A 252 8.04 -0.66 -10.39
CA ALA A 252 8.23 -2.11 -10.51
C ALA A 252 8.36 -2.79 -9.15
N GLU A 253 9.09 -2.18 -8.22
CA GLU A 253 9.22 -2.68 -6.85
C GLU A 253 7.88 -2.66 -6.10
N LEU A 254 7.16 -1.52 -6.13
CA LEU A 254 5.85 -1.42 -5.50
C LEU A 254 4.81 -2.35 -6.14
N GLY A 255 4.81 -2.47 -7.47
CA GLY A 255 3.89 -3.36 -8.18
C GLY A 255 4.17 -4.83 -7.90
N SER A 256 5.45 -5.22 -7.78
CA SER A 256 5.83 -6.55 -7.33
C SER A 256 5.30 -6.83 -5.93
N ALA A 257 5.55 -5.93 -4.98
CA ALA A 257 5.08 -6.09 -3.61
C ALA A 257 3.55 -6.19 -3.53
N PHE A 258 2.83 -5.33 -4.26
CA PHE A 258 1.36 -5.36 -4.31
C PHE A 258 0.84 -6.67 -4.90
N LEU A 259 1.44 -7.15 -6.00
CA LEU A 259 1.02 -8.38 -6.65
C LEU A 259 1.36 -9.63 -5.83
N CYS A 260 2.56 -9.71 -5.26
CA CYS A 260 2.95 -10.79 -4.35
C CYS A 260 1.94 -10.89 -3.22
N ALA A 261 1.63 -9.77 -2.59
CA ALA A 261 0.68 -9.73 -1.50
C ALA A 261 -0.73 -10.19 -1.97
N ASP A 262 -1.19 -9.78 -3.15
CA ASP A 262 -2.49 -10.19 -3.73
C ASP A 262 -2.56 -11.70 -4.03
N LEU A 263 -1.45 -12.29 -4.47
CA LEU A 263 -1.34 -13.71 -4.79
C LEU A 263 -1.07 -14.58 -3.56
N GLY A 264 -0.93 -13.97 -2.38
CA GLY A 264 -0.59 -14.69 -1.17
C GLY A 264 0.86 -15.17 -1.16
N LEU A 265 1.78 -14.27 -1.48
CA LEU A 265 3.23 -14.43 -1.36
C LEU A 265 3.79 -13.41 -0.38
N SER A 266 4.84 -13.81 0.34
CA SER A 266 5.74 -12.84 0.98
C SER A 266 6.50 -12.06 -0.09
N SER A 267 6.76 -10.78 0.20
CA SER A 267 7.68 -9.97 -0.60
C SER A 267 9.00 -9.87 0.15
N GLU A 268 10.07 -10.40 -0.42
CA GLU A 268 11.39 -10.39 0.20
C GLU A 268 12.29 -9.27 -0.34
N SER A 269 13.20 -8.82 0.52
CA SER A 269 14.26 -7.88 0.19
C SER A 269 15.24 -8.51 -0.80
N ARG A 270 15.67 -7.73 -1.80
CA ARG A 270 16.67 -8.18 -2.79
C ARG A 270 17.98 -7.41 -2.57
N PRO A 271 19.15 -8.07 -2.47
CA PRO A 271 20.44 -7.39 -2.25
C PRO A 271 20.81 -6.39 -3.36
N GLU A 272 20.35 -6.64 -4.58
CA GLU A 272 20.51 -5.77 -5.74
C GLU A 272 19.70 -4.46 -5.67
N ASN A 273 18.81 -4.32 -4.68
CA ASN A 273 18.03 -3.10 -4.45
C ASN A 273 18.86 -1.93 -3.88
N ALA A 274 20.05 -2.19 -3.32
CA ALA A 274 20.87 -1.16 -2.66
C ALA A 274 21.13 0.07 -3.55
N ALA A 275 21.43 -0.16 -4.84
CA ALA A 275 21.72 0.91 -5.80
C ALA A 275 20.47 1.72 -6.19
N TYR A 276 19.27 1.14 -6.06
CA TYR A 276 18.03 1.82 -6.40
C TYR A 276 17.45 2.62 -5.22
N ILE A 277 17.73 2.19 -3.98
CA ILE A 277 17.28 2.87 -2.75
C ILE A 277 17.74 4.33 -2.71
N ASP A 278 19.01 4.61 -3.02
CA ASP A 278 19.55 5.98 -3.04
C ASP A 278 18.87 6.86 -4.10
N ASN A 279 18.58 6.27 -5.27
CA ASN A 279 17.87 6.97 -6.35
C ASN A 279 16.41 7.24 -5.98
N TRP A 280 15.73 6.28 -5.34
CA TRP A 280 14.38 6.47 -4.82
C TRP A 280 14.34 7.58 -3.76
N LEU A 281 15.27 7.55 -2.80
CA LEU A 281 15.36 8.58 -1.75
C LEU A 281 15.57 9.97 -2.35
N THR A 282 16.42 10.10 -3.37
CA THR A 282 16.60 11.35 -4.13
C THR A 282 15.27 11.85 -4.71
N VAL A 283 14.52 10.99 -5.40
CA VAL A 283 13.22 11.34 -5.99
C VAL A 283 12.21 11.76 -4.92
N LEU A 284 12.10 10.97 -3.84
CA LEU A 284 11.10 11.19 -2.78
C LEU A 284 11.39 12.45 -1.96
N LYS A 285 12.66 12.75 -1.68
CA LYS A 285 13.07 13.96 -0.95
C LYS A 285 12.85 15.24 -1.76
N ARG A 286 12.95 15.15 -3.09
CA ARG A 286 12.73 16.29 -3.99
C ARG A 286 11.25 16.60 -4.22
N ASP A 287 10.39 15.60 -4.15
CA ASP A 287 8.97 15.73 -4.48
C ASP A 287 8.09 14.86 -3.59
N THR A 288 7.37 15.52 -2.67
CA THR A 288 6.48 14.87 -1.70
C THR A 288 5.26 14.21 -2.33
N ARG A 289 5.02 14.37 -3.63
CA ARG A 289 3.96 13.68 -4.38
C ARG A 289 4.48 12.53 -5.25
N ALA A 290 5.79 12.32 -5.32
CA ALA A 290 6.38 11.28 -6.15
C ALA A 290 5.91 9.87 -5.75
N ILE A 291 5.88 9.56 -4.45
CA ILE A 291 5.42 8.23 -3.96
C ILE A 291 3.95 7.97 -4.29
N PHE A 292 3.11 9.00 -4.25
CA PHE A 292 1.69 8.88 -4.59
C PHE A 292 1.52 8.56 -6.07
N ALA A 293 2.30 9.20 -6.94
CA ALA A 293 2.29 8.92 -8.37
C ALA A 293 2.84 7.51 -8.66
N ALA A 294 3.99 7.14 -8.08
CA ALA A 294 4.58 5.82 -8.25
C ALA A 294 3.64 4.69 -7.78
N ALA A 295 3.06 4.82 -6.59
CA ALA A 295 2.10 3.85 -6.06
C ALA A 295 0.82 3.77 -6.90
N SER A 296 0.38 4.87 -7.52
CA SER A 296 -0.75 4.88 -8.45
C SER A 296 -0.42 4.12 -9.75
N TYR A 297 0.76 4.32 -10.32
CA TYR A 297 1.23 3.55 -11.48
C TYR A 297 1.39 2.06 -11.17
N ALA A 298 1.94 1.73 -10.00
CA ALA A 298 2.07 0.36 -9.52
C ALA A 298 0.69 -0.31 -9.36
N GLN A 299 -0.28 0.37 -8.75
CA GLN A 299 -1.63 -0.14 -8.62
C GLN A 299 -2.28 -0.37 -10.00
N ARG A 300 -2.11 0.54 -10.95
CA ARG A 300 -2.61 0.38 -12.33
C ARG A 300 -1.98 -0.82 -13.04
N ALA A 301 -0.70 -1.12 -12.78
CA ALA A 301 -0.04 -2.32 -13.30
C ALA A 301 -0.69 -3.60 -12.76
N VAL A 302 -0.93 -3.66 -11.44
CA VAL A 302 -1.59 -4.81 -10.80
C VAL A 302 -3.03 -4.96 -11.27
N ASP A 303 -3.79 -3.87 -11.34
CA ASP A 303 -5.17 -3.89 -11.83
C ASP A 303 -5.22 -4.41 -13.27
N PHE A 304 -4.34 -3.92 -14.15
CA PHE A 304 -4.22 -4.39 -15.53
C PHE A 304 -3.94 -5.90 -15.61
N MET A 305 -3.06 -6.42 -14.75
CA MET A 305 -2.77 -7.87 -14.70
C MET A 305 -4.00 -8.68 -14.28
N HIS A 306 -4.77 -8.22 -13.29
CA HIS A 306 -6.02 -8.88 -12.90
C HIS A 306 -7.09 -8.77 -13.99
N ASP A 307 -7.21 -7.64 -14.68
CA ASP A 307 -8.17 -7.42 -15.77
C ASP A 307 -7.89 -8.35 -16.96
N LEU A 308 -6.61 -8.58 -17.31
CA LEU A 308 -6.20 -9.52 -18.36
C LEU A 308 -6.63 -10.97 -18.07
N ARG A 309 -6.71 -11.35 -16.80
CA ARG A 309 -7.19 -12.68 -16.38
C ARG A 309 -8.70 -12.85 -16.57
N GLY A 310 -9.44 -11.74 -16.73
CA GLY A 310 -10.90 -11.68 -16.63
C GLY A 310 -11.34 -11.51 -15.17
N ALA A 311 -12.35 -10.67 -14.94
CA ALA A 311 -12.87 -10.37 -13.60
C ALA A 311 -13.28 -11.65 -12.86
N ALA A 312 -12.39 -12.15 -11.99
CA ALA A 312 -12.74 -13.22 -11.07
C ALA A 312 -13.76 -12.65 -10.06
N PRO A 313 -14.88 -13.35 -9.79
CA PRO A 313 -15.79 -12.93 -8.74
C PRO A 313 -15.00 -12.88 -7.42
N GLN A 314 -15.16 -11.77 -6.69
CA GLN A 314 -14.78 -11.71 -5.28
C GLN A 314 -15.33 -12.96 -4.60
N PRO A 315 -14.54 -13.72 -3.82
CA PRO A 315 -15.09 -14.86 -3.12
C PRO A 315 -16.23 -14.35 -2.21
N GLU A 316 -17.46 -14.78 -2.48
CA GLU A 316 -18.56 -14.60 -1.56
C GLU A 316 -18.16 -15.26 -0.24
N VAL A 317 -17.97 -14.44 0.78
CA VAL A 317 -17.79 -14.92 2.15
C VAL A 317 -19.13 -15.52 2.56
N THR A 318 -19.28 -16.84 2.42
CA THR A 318 -20.30 -17.58 3.15
C THR A 318 -20.02 -17.38 4.63
N ALA A 319 -20.75 -16.46 5.25
CA ALA A 319 -20.82 -16.34 6.69
C ALA A 319 -21.30 -17.69 7.24
N VAL A 320 -20.38 -18.47 7.81
CA VAL A 320 -20.76 -19.57 8.71
C VAL A 320 -21.28 -18.89 9.97
N VAL A 321 -22.58 -18.55 9.95
CA VAL A 321 -23.31 -18.18 11.15
C VAL A 321 -23.38 -19.45 11.99
N SER A 322 -22.47 -19.58 12.95
CA SER A 322 -22.54 -20.60 13.98
C SER A 322 -23.81 -20.35 14.80
N ARG A 323 -24.92 -21.00 14.42
CA ARG A 323 -26.12 -21.10 15.25
C ARG A 323 -25.81 -22.06 16.39
N SER A 324 -25.31 -21.53 17.50
CA SER A 324 -25.48 -22.20 18.79
C SER A 324 -25.42 -21.15 19.88
N ILE A 325 -26.60 -20.78 20.37
CA ILE A 325 -26.96 -20.43 21.76
C ILE A 325 -28.40 -19.90 21.66
N GLN A 326 -29.37 -20.81 21.80
CA GLN A 326 -30.68 -20.51 22.37
C GLN A 326 -31.43 -21.83 22.57
N GLN A 327 -31.25 -22.44 23.74
CA GLN A 327 -32.26 -23.28 24.38
C GLN A 327 -31.78 -23.65 25.79
N SER A 328 -32.18 -22.85 26.78
CA SER A 328 -32.57 -23.30 28.12
C SER A 328 -32.90 -22.08 28.97
N LEU A 329 -34.18 -21.69 28.94
CA LEU A 329 -34.87 -20.94 29.99
C LEU A 329 -36.38 -21.06 29.69
N CYS A 330 -36.93 -22.22 30.04
CA CYS A 330 -38.35 -22.47 30.34
C CYS A 330 -38.43 -23.86 31.00
N LEU A 331 -38.15 -23.90 32.30
CA LEU A 331 -38.96 -24.52 33.35
C LEU A 331 -38.29 -24.27 34.70
#